data_AF-A0A924UT71-F1
#
_entry.id   AF-A0A924UT71-F1
#
_cell.length_a   1.000
_cell.length_b   1.000
_cell.length_c   1.000
_cell.angle_alpha   90.00
_cell.angle_beta   90.00
_cell.angle_gamma   90.00
#
_symmetry.space_group_name_H-M   'P 1'
#
loop_
_entity.id
_entity.type
_entity.pdbx_description
1 polymer ?
#
loop_
_entity_poly.entity_id
_entity_poly.type
_entity_poly.pdbx_seq_one_letter_code
_entity_poly.pdbx_strand_id
1 'polypeptide(L)'
;MKRDFCIGSEWLYYKIYTGVQTADLLLWEEFAPIIEQLKAETVIEKWFFIRYNDPDSHLRLRFLVTNSEAITTIILAFHAVFEALLVNHLVWKVQTDTYKRELERYGEKTMIDSESLFWHDSEMIIRYLTLKSSFEHNETPLLFSFTAI
;
A
#
# COMPACT_ATOMS: atom_id res chain seq x y z
N MET A 1 -20.18 -7.50 10.91
CA MET A 1 -18.80 -6.95 10.78
C MET A 1 -18.86 -5.45 10.47
N LYS A 2 -17.95 -4.60 11.01
CA LYS A 2 -17.89 -3.17 10.63
C LYS A 2 -17.43 -3.01 9.17
N ARG A 3 -18.11 -2.14 8.42
CA ARG A 3 -17.94 -1.98 6.96
C ARG A 3 -17.14 -0.74 6.57
N ASP A 4 -17.49 0.40 7.15
CA ASP A 4 -16.91 1.70 6.84
C ASP A 4 -15.93 2.14 7.93
N PHE A 5 -14.74 2.56 7.51
CA PHE A 5 -13.65 3.00 8.38
C PHE A 5 -13.16 4.36 7.89
N CYS A 6 -13.47 5.41 8.65
CA CYS A 6 -12.94 6.75 8.41
C CYS A 6 -11.58 6.94 9.08
N ILE A 7 -10.89 8.02 8.74
CA ILE A 7 -9.65 8.43 9.42
C ILE A 7 -9.88 8.56 10.93
N GLY A 8 -8.92 8.08 11.73
CA GLY A 8 -9.02 8.02 13.19
C GLY A 8 -9.66 6.73 13.73
N SER A 9 -10.09 5.81 12.85
CA SER A 9 -10.51 4.46 13.25
C SER A 9 -9.32 3.48 13.29
N GLU A 10 -9.53 2.20 12.99
CA GLU A 10 -8.46 1.19 12.91
C GLU A 10 -7.79 1.15 11.53
N TRP A 11 -8.40 1.76 10.50
CA TRP A 11 -7.82 1.82 9.16
C TRP A 11 -7.46 3.25 8.76
N LEU A 12 -6.25 3.41 8.24
CA LEU A 12 -5.81 4.60 7.51
C LEU A 12 -5.74 4.26 6.02
N TYR A 13 -6.36 5.10 5.18
CA TYR A 13 -6.44 4.87 3.74
C TYR A 13 -6.04 6.11 2.96
N TYR A 14 -4.98 5.97 2.17
CA TYR A 14 -4.50 6.96 1.22
C TYR A 14 -4.84 6.61 -0.23
N LYS A 15 -5.24 7.62 -0.99
CA LYS A 15 -5.21 7.67 -2.45
C LYS A 15 -4.04 8.57 -2.87
N ILE A 16 -3.06 7.99 -3.55
CA ILE A 16 -1.81 8.65 -3.95
C ILE A 16 -1.79 8.68 -5.48
N TYR A 17 -2.06 9.84 -6.06
CA TYR A 17 -2.19 10.00 -7.51
C TYR A 17 -0.81 10.21 -8.14
N THR A 18 -0.41 9.28 -8.99
CA THR A 18 0.93 9.18 -9.57
C THR A 18 0.89 8.43 -10.91
N GLY A 19 1.93 8.62 -11.74
CA GLY A 19 2.07 7.93 -13.01
C GLY A 19 2.25 6.42 -12.83
N VAL A 20 1.76 5.62 -13.78
CA VAL A 20 1.80 4.14 -13.69
C VAL A 20 3.23 3.60 -13.52
N GLN A 21 4.19 4.17 -14.25
CA GLN A 21 5.60 3.76 -14.14
C GLN A 21 6.23 4.22 -12.82
N THR A 22 5.86 5.42 -12.37
CA THR A 22 6.33 6.01 -11.11
C THR A 22 5.80 5.25 -9.90
N ALA A 23 4.59 4.70 -9.97
CA ALA A 23 3.96 3.96 -8.88
C ALA A 23 4.84 2.82 -8.35
N ASP A 24 5.47 2.05 -9.24
CA ASP A 24 6.37 0.96 -8.85
C ASP A 24 7.59 1.49 -8.11
N LEU A 25 8.20 2.57 -8.62
CA LEU A 25 9.35 3.23 -8.00
C LEU A 25 9.01 3.68 -6.57
N LEU A 26 7.88 4.38 -6.40
CA LEU A 26 7.44 4.87 -5.09
C LEU A 26 7.20 3.75 -4.10
N LEU A 27 6.62 2.62 -4.55
CA LEU A 27 6.33 1.49 -3.67
C LEU A 27 7.60 0.91 -3.03
N TRP A 28 8.67 0.72 -3.80
CA TRP A 28 9.87 0.06 -3.30
C TRP A 28 10.95 1.03 -2.77
N GLU A 29 11.13 2.21 -3.37
CA GLU A 29 12.15 3.18 -2.91
C GLU A 29 11.68 4.01 -1.72
N GLU A 30 10.44 4.50 -1.78
CA GLU A 30 9.95 5.51 -0.84
C GLU A 30 9.07 4.92 0.26
N PHE A 31 8.13 4.03 -0.11
CA PHE A 31 7.13 3.52 0.84
C PHE A 31 7.62 2.28 1.59
N ALA A 32 8.32 1.35 0.93
CA ALA A 32 8.78 0.12 1.57
C ALA A 32 9.65 0.37 2.83
N PRO A 33 10.64 1.30 2.83
CA PRO A 33 11.44 1.56 4.03
C PRO A 33 10.61 2.05 5.22
N ILE A 34 9.64 2.94 4.96
CA ILE A 34 8.73 3.45 5.98
C ILE A 34 7.87 2.31 6.53
N ILE A 35 7.31 1.48 5.65
CA ILE A 35 6.44 0.36 6.03
C ILE A 35 7.20 -0.64 6.90
N GLU A 36 8.44 -1.00 6.54
CA GLU A 36 9.26 -1.89 7.34
C GLU A 36 9.60 -1.29 8.72
N GLN A 37 9.86 0.01 8.80
CA GLN A 37 10.02 0.71 10.08
C GLN A 37 8.75 0.62 10.93
N LEU A 38 7.58 0.94 10.35
CA LEU A 38 6.29 0.88 11.06
C LEU A 38 5.96 -0.53 11.55
N LYS A 39 6.35 -1.57 10.80
CA LYS A 39 6.22 -2.97 11.23
C LYS A 39 7.15 -3.28 12.39
N ALA A 40 8.42 -2.88 12.31
CA ALA A 40 9.41 -3.10 13.36
C ALA A 40 9.00 -2.43 14.69
N GLU A 41 8.37 -1.26 14.60
CA GLU A 41 7.83 -0.51 15.73
C GLU A 41 6.43 -0.99 16.18
N THR A 42 5.87 -2.02 15.55
CA THR A 42 4.53 -2.56 15.84
C THR A 42 3.40 -1.52 15.73
N VAL A 43 3.55 -0.54 14.85
CA VAL A 43 2.54 0.51 14.57
C VAL A 43 1.40 -0.03 13.71
N ILE A 44 1.71 -0.95 12.80
CA ILE A 44 0.75 -1.56 11.88
C ILE A 44 0.65 -3.06 12.08
N GLU A 45 -0.57 -3.59 12.00
CA GLU A 45 -0.85 -5.04 12.01
C GLU A 45 -0.83 -5.61 10.60
N LYS A 46 -1.46 -4.91 9.66
CA LYS A 46 -1.57 -5.30 8.26
C LYS A 46 -1.48 -4.06 7.39
N TRP A 47 -1.00 -4.22 6.17
CA TRP A 47 -1.05 -3.18 5.17
C TRP A 47 -1.17 -3.80 3.81
N PHE A 48 -1.77 -3.09 2.87
CA PHE A 48 -1.79 -3.54 1.48
C PHE A 48 -2.01 -2.35 0.55
N PHE A 49 -1.64 -2.54 -0.71
CA PHE A 49 -1.91 -1.55 -1.74
C PHE A 49 -2.69 -2.15 -2.91
N ILE A 50 -3.38 -1.28 -3.66
CA ILE A 50 -4.01 -1.64 -4.92
C ILE A 50 -3.70 -0.53 -5.93
N ARG A 51 -3.36 -0.91 -7.16
CA ARG A 51 -3.27 0.02 -8.30
C ARG A 51 -4.66 0.26 -8.85
N TYR A 52 -5.04 1.53 -9.03
CA TYR A 52 -6.34 1.90 -9.54
C TYR A 52 -6.21 2.95 -10.63
N ASN A 53 -7.19 3.01 -11.52
CA ASN A 53 -7.22 3.97 -12.61
C ASN A 53 -8.66 4.44 -12.79
N ASP A 54 -9.07 5.47 -12.04
CA ASP A 54 -10.37 6.14 -12.20
C ASP A 54 -10.46 7.40 -11.30
N PRO A 55 -10.62 8.62 -11.85
CA PRO A 55 -10.43 8.99 -13.26
C PRO A 55 -8.94 8.96 -13.68
N ASP A 56 -8.04 9.05 -12.70
CA ASP A 56 -6.59 9.07 -12.91
C ASP A 56 -5.91 7.88 -12.23
N SER A 57 -4.68 7.57 -12.69
CA SER A 57 -3.81 6.55 -12.09
C SER A 57 -3.45 6.92 -10.65
N HIS A 58 -3.69 6.00 -9.71
CA HIS A 58 -3.35 6.18 -8.31
C HIS A 58 -3.10 4.86 -7.57
N LEU A 59 -2.32 4.95 -6.50
CA LEU A 59 -2.17 3.89 -5.51
C LEU A 59 -3.20 4.09 -4.40
N ARG A 60 -3.84 2.99 -4.00
CA ARG A 60 -4.69 2.91 -2.81
C ARG A 60 -3.91 2.18 -1.74
N LEU A 61 -3.28 2.91 -0.84
CA LEU A 61 -2.45 2.36 0.23
C LEU A 61 -3.24 2.36 1.54
N ARG A 62 -3.32 1.20 2.21
CA ARG A 62 -4.13 1.01 3.40
C ARG A 62 -3.30 0.39 4.53
N PHE A 63 -3.53 0.88 5.73
CA PHE A 63 -2.89 0.43 6.96
C PHE A 63 -3.94 0.08 8.00
N LEU A 64 -3.87 -1.12 8.55
CA LEU A 64 -4.54 -1.50 9.79
C LEU A 64 -3.57 -1.21 10.93
N VAL A 65 -3.93 -0.28 11.80
CA VAL A 65 -3.11 0.10 12.96
C VAL A 65 -3.37 -0.81 14.16
N THR A 66 -2.36 -1.01 14.99
CA THR A 66 -2.50 -1.72 16.29
C THR A 66 -3.32 -0.92 17.29
N ASN A 67 -3.25 0.41 17.22
CA ASN A 67 -4.03 1.35 18.02
C ASN A 67 -4.36 2.57 17.17
N SER A 68 -5.58 3.11 17.28
CA SER A 68 -6.01 4.35 16.61
C SER A 68 -5.08 5.54 16.86
N GLU A 69 -4.42 5.61 18.01
CA GLU A 69 -3.44 6.67 18.31
C GLU A 69 -2.21 6.60 17.40
N ALA A 70 -1.86 5.40 16.93
CA ALA A 70 -0.70 5.14 16.08
C ALA A 70 -0.89 5.65 14.64
N ILE A 71 -2.11 6.05 14.25
CA ILE A 71 -2.38 6.72 12.96
C ILE A 71 -1.51 7.96 12.80
N THR A 72 -1.31 8.73 13.87
CA THR A 72 -0.49 9.95 13.83
C THR A 72 0.96 9.64 13.45
N THR A 73 1.50 8.54 13.96
CA THR A 73 2.86 8.07 13.62
C THR A 73 2.99 7.80 12.12
N ILE A 74 2.00 7.14 11.52
CA ILE A 74 2.00 6.88 10.07
C ILE A 74 1.91 8.18 9.27
N ILE A 75 1.00 9.08 9.66
CA ILE A 75 0.83 10.37 8.98
C ILE A 75 2.15 11.17 9.00
N LEU A 76 2.82 11.23 10.16
CA LEU A 76 4.09 11.95 10.30
C LEU A 76 5.23 11.28 9.50
N ALA A 77 5.31 9.95 9.52
CA ALA A 77 6.33 9.22 8.77
C ALA A 77 6.21 9.44 7.25
N PHE A 78 4.98 9.45 6.72
CA PHE A 78 4.74 9.70 5.30
C PHE A 78 4.77 11.18 4.91
N HIS A 79 4.61 12.11 5.85
CA HIS A 79 4.54 13.54 5.57
C HIS A 79 5.75 14.05 4.78
N ALA A 80 6.97 13.77 5.27
CA ALA A 80 8.20 14.24 4.64
C ALA A 80 8.38 13.70 3.21
N VAL A 81 8.04 12.42 3.01
CA VAL A 81 8.09 11.78 1.69
C VAL A 81 7.05 12.37 0.75
N PHE A 82 5.79 12.51 1.18
CA PHE A 82 4.76 13.11 0.34
C PHE A 82 5.08 14.55 -0.04
N GLU A 83 5.63 15.35 0.88
CA GLU A 83 6.07 16.71 0.59
C GLU A 83 7.14 16.72 -0.52
N ALA A 84 8.17 15.88 -0.40
CA ALA A 84 9.20 15.75 -1.43
C ALA A 84 8.65 15.29 -2.79
N LEU A 85 7.74 14.31 -2.79
CA LEU A 85 7.14 13.78 -4.01
C LEU A 85 6.23 14.81 -4.72
N LEU A 86 5.53 15.65 -3.95
CA LEU A 86 4.70 16.74 -4.46
C LEU A 86 5.56 17.84 -5.10
N VAL A 87 6.66 18.24 -4.43
CA VAL A 87 7.60 19.25 -4.94
C VAL A 87 8.26 18.78 -6.26
N ASN A 88 8.61 17.49 -6.34
CA ASN A 88 9.21 16.90 -7.53
C ASN A 88 8.20 16.47 -8.62
N HIS A 89 6.91 16.74 -8.42
CA HIS A 89 5.82 16.37 -9.34
C HIS A 89 5.71 14.87 -9.67
N LEU A 90 6.28 14.00 -8.82
CA LEU A 90 6.12 12.53 -8.94
C LEU A 90 4.75 12.08 -8.44
N VAL A 91 4.18 12.83 -7.50
CA VAL A 91 2.81 12.72 -7.03
C VAL A 91 2.19 14.09 -7.21
N TRP A 92 0.96 14.18 -7.74
CA TRP A 92 0.27 15.46 -7.89
C TRP A 92 -0.87 15.65 -6.88
N LYS A 93 -1.29 14.56 -6.22
CA LYS A 93 -2.34 14.61 -5.20
C LYS A 93 -2.22 13.45 -4.22
N VAL A 94 -2.36 13.74 -2.93
CA VAL A 94 -2.55 12.75 -1.87
C VAL A 94 -3.86 13.07 -1.16
N GLN A 95 -4.69 12.05 -0.93
CA GLN A 95 -5.99 12.19 -0.30
C GLN A 95 -6.23 11.07 0.70
N THR A 96 -6.76 11.40 1.87
CA THR A 96 -7.32 10.40 2.80
C THR A 96 -8.79 10.14 2.48
N ASP A 97 -9.24 8.90 2.65
CA ASP A 97 -10.61 8.51 2.31
C ASP A 97 -11.12 7.42 3.27
N THR A 98 -12.41 7.08 3.15
CA THR A 98 -13.06 6.03 3.94
C THR A 98 -12.80 4.67 3.31
N TYR A 99 -12.22 3.74 4.07
CA TYR A 99 -12.11 2.35 3.64
C TYR A 99 -13.46 1.65 3.82
N LYS A 100 -13.98 1.07 2.73
CA LYS A 100 -15.21 0.28 2.72
C LYS A 100 -14.89 -1.16 2.38
N ARG A 101 -15.16 -2.09 3.28
CA ARG A 101 -15.00 -3.52 3.03
C ARG A 101 -16.00 -4.01 1.98
N GLU A 102 -15.51 -4.69 0.96
CA GLU A 102 -16.31 -5.30 -0.13
C GLU A 102 -16.85 -6.67 0.31
N LEU A 103 -17.73 -6.70 1.32
CA LEU A 103 -18.25 -7.94 1.91
C LEU A 103 -19.03 -8.78 0.90
N GLU A 104 -19.67 -8.13 -0.07
CA GLU A 104 -20.42 -8.78 -1.15
C GLU A 104 -19.49 -9.57 -2.10
N ARG A 105 -18.23 -9.15 -2.22
CA ARG A 105 -17.23 -9.80 -3.08
C ARG A 105 -16.45 -10.89 -2.35
N TYR A 106 -16.03 -10.62 -1.11
CA TYR A 106 -15.13 -11.51 -0.38
C TYR A 106 -15.83 -12.33 0.70
N GLY A 107 -17.12 -12.10 0.97
CA GLY A 107 -17.90 -12.79 2.00
C GLY A 107 -17.60 -12.29 3.41
N GLU A 108 -18.64 -12.18 4.26
CA GLU A 108 -18.48 -11.67 5.63
C GLU A 108 -17.56 -12.54 6.50
N LYS A 109 -17.59 -13.87 6.31
CA LYS A 109 -16.78 -14.81 7.10
C LYS A 109 -15.30 -14.83 6.69
N THR A 110 -15.01 -14.46 5.44
CA THR A 110 -13.71 -14.62 4.78
C THR A 110 -13.03 -13.28 4.49
N MET A 111 -13.65 -12.16 4.84
CA MET A 111 -13.11 -10.82 4.60
C MET A 111 -11.78 -10.58 5.32
N ILE A 112 -11.65 -11.02 6.58
CA ILE A 112 -10.42 -10.82 7.37
C ILE A 112 -9.26 -11.64 6.77
N ASP A 113 -9.56 -12.86 6.30
CA ASP A 113 -8.58 -13.72 5.63
C ASP A 113 -8.17 -13.13 4.27
N SER A 114 -9.12 -12.52 3.56
CA SER A 114 -8.85 -11.81 2.31
C SER A 114 -7.93 -10.60 2.53
N GLU A 115 -8.14 -9.84 3.60
CA GLU A 115 -7.23 -8.74 3.98
C GLU A 115 -5.81 -9.25 4.33
N SER A 116 -5.71 -10.40 4.99
CA SER A 116 -4.40 -11.06 5.22
C SER A 116 -3.74 -11.46 3.90
N LEU A 117 -4.51 -12.00 2.96
CA LEU A 117 -4.00 -12.36 1.64
C LEU A 117 -3.52 -11.14 0.86
N PHE A 118 -4.27 -10.03 0.87
CA PHE A 118 -3.86 -8.78 0.23
C PHE A 118 -2.56 -8.22 0.81
N TRP A 119 -2.38 -8.37 2.13
CA TRP A 119 -1.14 -7.98 2.79
C TRP A 119 0.04 -8.82 2.31
N HIS A 120 -0.07 -10.15 2.36
CA HIS A 120 1.01 -11.01 1.90
C HIS A 120 1.32 -10.84 0.41
N ASP A 121 0.30 -10.65 -0.42
CA ASP A 121 0.46 -10.31 -1.83
C ASP A 121 1.23 -9.00 -2.00
N SER A 122 0.87 -7.95 -1.23
CA SER A 122 1.58 -6.67 -1.26
C SER A 122 3.05 -6.78 -0.83
N GLU A 123 3.35 -7.58 0.19
CA GLU A 123 4.73 -7.86 0.61
C GLU A 123 5.52 -8.59 -0.48
N MET A 124 4.90 -9.59 -1.12
CA MET A 124 5.50 -10.34 -2.21
C MET A 124 5.81 -9.43 -3.41
N ILE A 125 4.88 -8.53 -3.76
CA ILE A 125 5.10 -7.57 -4.85
C ILE A 125 6.22 -6.59 -4.52
N ILE A 126 6.32 -6.06 -3.29
CA ILE A 126 7.46 -5.21 -2.92
C ILE A 126 8.78 -5.95 -3.09
N ARG A 127 8.88 -7.18 -2.57
CA ARG A 127 10.10 -8.02 -2.71
C ARG A 127 10.43 -8.25 -4.19
N TYR A 128 9.42 -8.54 -5.00
CA TYR A 128 9.60 -8.69 -6.44
C TYR A 128 10.12 -7.40 -7.09
N LEU A 129 9.58 -6.23 -6.75
CA LEU A 129 10.04 -4.95 -7.28
C LEU A 129 11.50 -4.67 -6.89
N THR A 130 11.90 -4.99 -5.66
CA THR A 130 13.29 -4.90 -5.20
C THR A 130 14.22 -5.81 -6.00
N LEU A 131 13.78 -7.02 -6.37
CA LEU A 131 14.59 -7.95 -7.16
C LEU A 131 14.62 -7.55 -8.64
N LYS A 132 13.50 -7.04 -9.17
CA LYS A 132 13.35 -6.67 -10.58
C LYS A 132 14.41 -5.68 -11.05
N SER A 133 14.85 -4.75 -10.19
CA SER A 133 15.91 -3.80 -10.51
C SER A 133 17.28 -4.44 -10.77
N SER A 134 17.49 -5.68 -10.30
CA SER A 134 18.73 -6.45 -10.49
C SER A 134 18.69 -7.44 -11.66
N PHE A 135 17.55 -7.56 -12.35
CA PHE A 135 17.44 -8.45 -13.50
C PHE A 135 18.13 -7.87 -14.73
N GLU A 136 19.18 -8.55 -15.21
CA GLU A 136 19.93 -8.15 -16.41
C GLU A 136 19.15 -8.34 -17.72
N HIS A 137 18.13 -9.21 -17.73
CA HIS A 137 17.32 -9.56 -18.92
C HIS A 137 15.81 -9.51 -18.63
N ASN A 138 15.01 -9.04 -19.59
CA ASN A 138 13.55 -8.91 -19.50
C ASN A 138 12.78 -10.26 -19.44
N GLU A 139 13.46 -11.41 -19.50
CA GLU A 139 12.84 -12.75 -19.43
C GLU A 139 12.60 -13.22 -17.98
N THR A 140 13.37 -12.68 -17.03
CA THR A 140 13.31 -13.03 -15.60
C THR A 140 12.00 -12.65 -14.88
N PRO A 141 11.31 -11.54 -15.22
CA PRO A 141 9.95 -11.25 -14.75
C PRO A 141 8.93 -12.36 -14.99
N LEU A 142 9.01 -13.03 -16.14
CA LEU A 142 8.12 -14.12 -16.54
C LEU A 142 8.37 -15.36 -15.68
N LEU A 143 9.64 -15.70 -15.42
CA LEU A 143 10.03 -16.79 -14.54
C LEU A 143 9.58 -16.58 -13.09
N PHE A 144 9.66 -15.35 -12.57
CA PHE A 144 9.19 -15.04 -11.21
C PHE A 144 7.66 -15.24 -11.07
N SER A 145 6.89 -14.93 -12.11
CA SER A 145 5.44 -15.17 -12.13
C SER A 145 5.06 -16.64 -12.02
N PHE A 146 5.92 -17.55 -12.51
CA PHE A 146 5.72 -19.00 -12.36
C PHE A 146 6.09 -19.53 -10.98
N THR A 147 6.95 -18.84 -10.23
CA THR A 147 7.40 -19.24 -8.89
C THR A 147 6.58 -18.63 -7.76
N ALA A 148 5.71 -17.67 -8.06
CA ALA A 148 4.87 -16.97 -7.09
C ALA A 148 3.50 -17.65 -6.82
N ILE A 149 3.31 -18.88 -7.33
CA ILE A 149 2.10 -19.71 -7.13
C ILE A 149 2.36 -20.77 -6.07
#